data_AF-A0A2U1EZM7-F1
#
_entry.id   AF-A0A2U1EZM7-F1
#
_cell.length_a   1.000
_cell.length_b   1.000
_cell.length_c   1.000
_cell.angle_alpha   90.00
_cell.angle_beta   90.00
_cell.angle_gamma   90.00
#
_symmetry.space_group_name_H-M   'P 1'
#
loop_
_entity.id
_entity.type
_entity.pdbx_description
1 polymer ?
#
loop_
_entity_poly.entity_id
_entity_poly.type
_entity_poly.pdbx_seq_one_letter_code
_entity_poly.pdbx_strand_id
1 'polypeptide(L)'
;MTLDPARHDALPAAAVAPDLPHPILGWRTWRIGRRAARRTDLIAPLAGLPWPARQAMAASCGSRTHSPPGDRCGCGLYAVADPGTLEWGPSDHEVLGVVALWGRVVEGTRGWRASHGYPRLVVTGPAITAEQRAALSRRYGVPVHRSAVPAKALASLLGADAARADVLRRGTEAEVDALLAARMPDWVRRWELRRAQAEARARRPRWSALGRRRSPVLKL
;
A
#
# COMPACT_ATOMS: atom_id res chain seq x y z
N MET A 1 2.31 -38.97 -54.92
CA MET A 1 3.57 -38.24 -54.65
C MET A 1 3.80 -37.26 -55.79
N THR A 2 4.17 -35.99 -55.65
CA THR A 2 4.43 -35.07 -54.50
C THR A 2 4.68 -33.69 -55.14
N LEU A 3 4.19 -32.52 -54.69
CA LEU A 3 3.43 -32.12 -53.48
C LEU A 3 2.48 -30.94 -53.82
N ASP A 4 1.66 -30.50 -52.87
CA ASP A 4 0.75 -29.33 -52.97
C ASP A 4 1.43 -28.06 -52.40
N PRO A 5 1.52 -26.92 -53.12
CA PRO A 5 2.18 -25.70 -52.67
C PRO A 5 1.30 -24.83 -51.76
N ALA A 6 0.80 -25.38 -50.66
CA ALA A 6 -0.04 -24.65 -49.71
C ALA A 6 0.23 -25.02 -48.24
N ARG A 7 1.11 -24.24 -47.59
CA ARG A 7 1.04 -23.77 -46.19
C ARG A 7 2.30 -22.98 -45.83
N HIS A 8 2.24 -21.67 -46.06
CA HIS A 8 2.96 -20.78 -45.15
C HIS A 8 2.20 -20.79 -43.83
N ASP A 9 2.77 -21.44 -42.82
CA ASP A 9 2.32 -21.25 -41.44
C ASP A 9 2.56 -19.78 -41.08
N ALA A 10 1.49 -18.99 -41.15
CA ALA A 10 1.49 -17.63 -40.67
C ALA A 10 1.71 -17.67 -39.16
N LEU A 11 2.97 -17.45 -38.74
CA LEU A 11 3.33 -17.21 -37.35
C LEU A 11 2.33 -16.18 -36.80
N PRO A 12 1.61 -16.49 -35.70
CA PRO A 12 0.60 -15.59 -35.18
C PRO A 12 1.25 -14.24 -34.91
N ALA A 13 0.68 -13.18 -35.49
CA ALA A 13 1.23 -11.83 -35.45
C ALA A 13 1.66 -11.52 -34.01
N ALA A 14 2.98 -11.34 -33.82
CA ALA A 14 3.57 -11.22 -32.50
C ALA A 14 2.84 -10.10 -31.76
N ALA A 15 2.07 -10.48 -30.73
CA ALA A 15 1.32 -9.52 -29.94
C ALA A 15 2.34 -8.54 -29.37
N VAL A 16 2.29 -7.29 -29.85
CA VAL A 16 3.23 -6.24 -29.46
C VAL A 16 3.12 -6.11 -27.95
N ALA A 17 4.14 -6.63 -27.26
CA ALA A 17 4.19 -6.55 -25.81
C ALA A 17 4.17 -5.06 -25.46
N PRO A 18 3.24 -4.59 -24.60
CA PRO A 18 3.23 -3.19 -24.24
C PRO A 18 4.52 -2.87 -23.49
N ASP A 19 5.43 -2.19 -24.17
CA ASP A 19 6.57 -1.55 -23.54
C ASP A 19 6.02 -0.58 -22.49
N LEU A 20 6.20 -0.96 -21.23
CA LEU A 20 6.11 -0.08 -20.08
C LEU A 20 7.55 0.34 -19.72
N PRO A 21 8.13 1.34 -20.42
CA PRO A 21 9.49 1.81 -20.13
C PRO A 21 9.61 2.48 -18.75
N HIS A 22 8.47 2.73 -18.09
CA HIS A 22 8.38 3.32 -16.75
C HIS A 22 7.69 2.34 -15.79
N PRO A 23 8.21 2.17 -14.56
CA PRO A 23 7.58 1.30 -13.58
C PRO A 23 6.21 1.83 -13.17
N ILE A 24 5.26 0.91 -12.92
CA ILE A 24 3.94 1.27 -12.40
C ILE A 24 4.09 1.71 -10.94
N LEU A 25 3.68 2.94 -10.65
CA LEU A 25 3.74 3.53 -9.32
C LEU A 25 2.40 3.30 -8.60
N GLY A 26 2.46 2.53 -7.51
CA GLY A 26 1.30 2.21 -6.67
C GLY A 26 1.60 2.36 -5.19
N TRP A 27 0.56 2.28 -4.36
CA TRP A 27 0.66 2.46 -2.90
C TRP A 27 0.86 1.15 -2.17
N ARG A 28 1.70 1.18 -1.14
CA ARG A 28 2.01 0.02 -0.31
C ARG A 28 2.24 0.44 1.14
N THR A 29 1.98 -0.48 2.06
CA THR A 29 2.43 -0.37 3.46
C THR A 29 3.52 -1.39 3.75
N TRP A 30 4.45 -1.00 4.63
CA TRP A 30 5.48 -1.87 5.22
C TRP A 30 5.48 -1.68 6.73
N ARG A 31 6.02 -2.65 7.46
CA ARG A 31 6.35 -2.52 8.88
C ARG A 31 7.85 -2.24 9.03
N ILE A 32 8.23 -1.30 9.89
CA ILE A 32 9.62 -1.21 10.36
C ILE A 32 9.85 -2.32 11.39
N GLY A 33 10.96 -3.05 11.28
CA GLY A 33 11.31 -4.09 12.25
C GLY A 33 11.48 -3.55 13.68
N ARG A 34 11.00 -4.29 14.69
CA ARG A 34 11.04 -3.84 16.10
C ARG A 34 12.32 -4.25 16.85
N ARG A 35 12.87 -5.43 16.54
CA ARG A 35 14.12 -5.96 17.14
C ARG A 35 15.31 -5.14 16.66
N ALA A 36 16.29 -4.89 17.53
CA ALA A 36 17.44 -4.00 17.27
C ALA A 36 18.10 -4.22 15.89
N ALA A 37 18.52 -5.45 15.59
CA ALA A 37 19.14 -5.85 14.32
C ALA A 37 18.26 -5.69 13.05
N ARG A 38 16.97 -5.35 13.22
CA ARG A 38 15.98 -5.17 12.15
C ARG A 38 15.31 -3.78 12.20
N ARG A 39 15.77 -2.85 13.04
CA ARG A 39 15.15 -1.51 13.23
C ARG A 39 15.21 -0.58 12.02
N THR A 40 15.94 -0.99 10.99
CA THR A 40 16.06 -0.30 9.70
C THR A 40 15.50 -1.12 8.53
N ASP A 41 14.90 -2.29 8.77
CA ASP A 41 14.29 -3.10 7.71
C ASP A 41 12.82 -2.73 7.50
N LEU A 42 12.46 -2.52 6.22
CA LEU A 42 11.08 -2.55 5.76
C LEU A 42 10.65 -4.02 5.63
N ILE A 43 9.54 -4.39 6.25
CA ILE A 43 9.04 -5.77 6.31
C ILE A 43 7.67 -5.82 5.66
N ALA A 44 7.44 -6.82 4.79
CA ALA A 44 6.14 -7.08 4.19
C ALA A 44 5.12 -7.44 5.31
N PRO A 45 4.02 -6.67 5.48
CA PRO A 45 3.20 -6.79 6.69
C PRO A 45 2.57 -8.16 6.92
N LEU A 46 2.12 -8.83 5.84
CA LEU A 46 1.50 -10.15 5.90
C LEU A 46 2.52 -11.30 5.93
N ALA A 47 3.55 -11.23 5.08
CA ALA A 47 4.52 -12.32 4.91
C ALA A 47 5.65 -12.32 5.96
N GLY A 48 5.84 -11.24 6.70
CA GLY A 48 6.96 -11.08 7.64
C GLY A 48 8.35 -11.00 6.97
N LEU A 49 8.41 -11.01 5.64
CA LEU A 49 9.66 -11.01 4.87
C LEU A 49 10.29 -9.61 4.81
N PRO A 50 11.59 -9.45 5.12
CA PRO A 50 12.30 -8.19 4.95
C PRO A 50 12.46 -7.88 3.46
N TRP A 51 12.27 -6.62 3.08
CA TRP A 51 12.56 -6.13 1.74
C TRP A 51 14.06 -5.88 1.61
N PRO A 52 14.71 -6.40 0.55
CA PRO A 52 16.15 -6.26 0.37
C PRO A 52 16.52 -4.78 0.17
N ALA A 53 17.65 -4.39 0.75
CA ALA A 53 18.17 -3.03 0.65
C ALA A 53 18.99 -2.88 -0.64
N ARG A 54 18.78 -1.79 -1.39
CA ARG A 54 19.46 -1.46 -2.66
C ARG A 54 19.29 -2.51 -3.78
N GLN A 55 18.32 -3.40 -3.66
CA GLN A 55 18.03 -4.45 -4.65
C GLN A 55 16.52 -4.59 -4.81
N ALA A 56 16.06 -4.92 -6.02
CA ALA A 56 14.65 -5.18 -6.26
C ALA A 56 14.15 -6.35 -5.39
N MET A 57 12.96 -6.22 -4.82
CA MET A 57 12.23 -7.40 -4.35
C MET A 57 11.74 -8.16 -5.59
N ALA A 58 12.02 -9.46 -5.66
CA ALA A 58 11.38 -10.37 -6.59
C ALA A 58 10.21 -11.08 -5.89
N ALA A 59 9.08 -11.22 -6.59
CA ALA A 59 7.98 -12.04 -6.16
C ALA A 59 8.35 -13.53 -6.20
N SER A 60 7.95 -14.28 -5.17
CA SER A 60 8.07 -15.73 -5.13
C SER A 60 6.69 -16.40 -5.04
N CYS A 61 6.63 -17.67 -5.45
CA CYS A 61 5.50 -18.55 -5.20
C CYS A 61 6.05 -19.87 -4.64
N GLY A 62 5.28 -20.55 -3.79
CA GLY A 62 5.60 -21.92 -3.36
C GLY A 62 5.46 -22.96 -4.48
N SER A 63 4.70 -22.63 -5.54
CA SER A 63 4.61 -23.47 -6.74
C SER A 63 5.78 -23.21 -7.68
N ARG A 64 6.31 -24.29 -8.26
CA ARG A 64 7.29 -24.25 -9.36
C ARG A 64 6.64 -24.27 -10.75
N THR A 65 5.31 -24.29 -10.84
CA THR A 65 4.57 -24.44 -12.12
C THR A 65 4.39 -23.14 -12.91
N HIS A 66 4.75 -21.98 -12.35
CA HIS A 66 4.61 -20.68 -13.02
C HIS A 66 5.56 -19.64 -12.41
N SER A 67 5.93 -18.64 -13.22
CA SER A 67 6.60 -17.42 -12.74
C SER A 67 5.59 -16.47 -12.09
N PRO A 68 5.88 -15.86 -10.93
CA PRO A 68 4.99 -14.88 -10.31
C PRO A 68 4.92 -13.55 -11.09
N PRO A 69 3.76 -12.87 -11.14
CA PRO A 69 2.43 -13.32 -10.72
C PRO A 69 1.84 -14.35 -11.70
N GLY A 70 1.36 -15.47 -11.17
CA GLY A 70 0.58 -16.44 -11.92
C GLY A 70 -0.88 -15.99 -12.08
N ASP A 71 -1.47 -16.30 -13.23
CA ASP A 71 -2.79 -15.77 -13.62
C ASP A 71 -3.90 -16.20 -12.66
N ARG A 72 -3.87 -17.47 -12.23
CA ARG A 72 -4.80 -18.06 -11.26
C ARG A 72 -4.20 -18.26 -9.86
N CYS A 73 -3.10 -17.57 -9.54
CA CYS A 73 -2.44 -17.66 -8.24
C CYS A 73 -2.39 -16.29 -7.55
N GLY A 74 -2.57 -16.25 -6.22
CA GLY A 74 -2.43 -15.02 -5.41
C GLY A 74 -0.99 -14.56 -5.16
N CYS A 75 -0.01 -15.06 -5.92
CA CYS A 75 1.38 -14.62 -5.82
C CYS A 75 1.62 -13.28 -6.54
N GLY A 76 2.75 -12.63 -6.23
CA GLY A 76 3.12 -11.31 -6.75
C GLY A 76 3.34 -10.27 -5.65
N LEU A 77 3.97 -9.16 -6.00
CA LEU A 77 4.07 -7.97 -5.15
C LEU A 77 2.88 -7.06 -5.40
N TYR A 78 2.05 -6.88 -4.38
CA TYR A 78 0.84 -6.07 -4.45
C TYR A 78 1.13 -4.59 -4.17
N ALA A 79 0.44 -3.72 -4.93
CA ALA A 79 0.24 -2.30 -4.62
C ALA A 79 -1.20 -1.89 -4.99
N VAL A 80 -1.78 -0.93 -4.26
CA VAL A 80 -3.12 -0.41 -4.54
C VAL A 80 -3.08 0.93 -5.30
N ALA A 81 -4.13 1.24 -6.05
CA ALA A 81 -4.27 2.51 -6.77
C ALA A 81 -4.64 3.67 -5.82
N ASP A 82 -5.53 3.42 -4.85
CA ASP A 82 -5.97 4.37 -3.82
C ASP A 82 -5.36 3.99 -2.45
N PRO A 83 -4.56 4.87 -1.80
CA PRO A 83 -3.98 4.57 -0.49
C PRO A 83 -5.02 4.43 0.62
N GLY A 84 -6.23 4.99 0.45
CA GLY A 84 -7.36 4.79 1.35
C GLY A 84 -7.83 3.33 1.41
N THR A 85 -7.53 2.52 0.39
CA THR A 85 -7.87 1.08 0.35
C THR A 85 -6.79 0.15 0.91
N LEU A 86 -5.67 0.69 1.41
CA LEU A 86 -4.62 -0.12 2.06
C LEU A 86 -5.16 -0.84 3.30
N GLU A 87 -4.79 -2.11 3.42
CA GLU A 87 -5.02 -2.93 4.60
C GLU A 87 -3.86 -2.74 5.59
N TRP A 88 -4.19 -2.44 6.86
CA TRP A 88 -3.23 -2.08 7.91
C TRP A 88 -3.31 -3.06 9.06
N GLY A 89 -2.16 -3.48 9.58
CA GLY A 89 -2.07 -4.22 10.83
C GLY A 89 -2.25 -3.31 12.05
N PRO A 90 -2.24 -3.88 13.27
CA PRO A 90 -2.45 -3.15 14.52
C PRO A 90 -1.18 -2.39 14.99
N SER A 91 -0.25 -2.07 14.09
CA SER A 91 1.11 -1.65 14.44
C SER A 91 1.39 -0.18 14.10
N ASP A 92 1.75 0.58 15.12
CA ASP A 92 2.29 1.95 15.05
C ASP A 92 3.60 2.08 14.25
N HIS A 93 4.36 0.99 14.09
CA HIS A 93 5.52 0.90 13.20
C HIS A 93 5.18 0.64 11.71
N GLU A 94 3.91 0.76 11.31
CA GLU A 94 3.55 0.72 9.89
C GLU A 94 3.77 2.06 9.20
N VAL A 95 4.33 2.00 8.00
CA VAL A 95 4.68 3.16 7.18
C VAL A 95 3.96 3.09 5.84
N LEU A 96 3.51 4.25 5.37
CA LEU A 96 3.00 4.41 4.03
C LEU A 96 4.19 4.52 3.07
N GLY A 97 4.02 4.12 1.82
CA GLY A 97 4.91 4.58 0.78
C GLY A 97 4.41 4.24 -0.61
N VAL A 98 5.20 4.67 -1.58
CA VAL A 98 4.99 4.41 -3.00
C VAL A 98 5.96 3.32 -3.40
N VAL A 99 5.50 2.33 -4.14
CA VAL A 99 6.32 1.26 -4.70
C VAL A 99 6.31 1.37 -6.22
N ALA A 100 7.50 1.30 -6.81
CA ALA A 100 7.69 1.08 -8.24
C ALA A 100 7.57 -0.41 -8.52
N LEU A 101 6.73 -0.81 -9.47
CA LEU A 101 6.46 -2.19 -9.87
C LEU A 101 6.80 -2.42 -11.34
N TRP A 102 7.40 -3.57 -11.68
CA TRP A 102 7.80 -3.88 -13.07
C TRP A 102 7.97 -5.38 -13.36
N GLY A 103 8.44 -5.69 -14.58
CA GLY A 103 8.51 -7.02 -15.17
C GLY A 103 7.10 -7.47 -15.60
N ARG A 104 6.72 -8.73 -15.33
CA ARG A 104 5.31 -9.14 -15.48
C ARG A 104 4.46 -8.37 -14.46
N VAL A 105 3.51 -7.57 -14.93
CA VAL A 105 2.52 -6.90 -14.10
C VAL A 105 1.11 -7.34 -14.52
N VAL A 106 0.25 -7.58 -13.54
CA VAL A 106 -1.17 -7.90 -13.72
C VAL A 106 -1.97 -6.85 -12.98
N GLU A 107 -2.80 -6.12 -13.71
CA GLU A 107 -3.79 -5.20 -13.15
C GLU A 107 -4.99 -5.96 -12.58
N GLY A 108 -5.63 -5.37 -11.58
CA GLY A 108 -6.86 -5.84 -10.97
C GLY A 108 -7.65 -4.68 -10.37
N THR A 109 -8.86 -4.95 -9.90
CA THR A 109 -9.86 -3.92 -9.54
C THR A 109 -9.46 -2.92 -8.45
N ARG A 110 -8.39 -3.18 -7.68
CA ARG A 110 -7.86 -2.28 -6.63
C ARG A 110 -6.43 -1.77 -6.89
N GLY A 111 -5.78 -2.17 -7.99
CA GLY A 111 -4.37 -1.87 -8.25
C GLY A 111 -3.66 -3.02 -8.97
N TRP A 112 -2.41 -3.31 -8.61
CA TRP A 112 -1.53 -4.15 -9.42
C TRP A 112 -0.81 -5.23 -8.60
N ARG A 113 -0.45 -6.32 -9.29
CA ARG A 113 0.46 -7.37 -8.82
C ARG A 113 1.63 -7.45 -9.79
N ALA A 114 2.87 -7.42 -9.29
CA ALA A 114 4.04 -7.48 -10.16
C ALA A 114 5.06 -8.54 -9.76
N SER A 115 5.89 -8.92 -10.72
CA SER A 115 7.02 -9.82 -10.55
C SER A 115 8.17 -9.17 -9.77
N HIS A 116 8.35 -7.85 -9.92
CA HIS A 116 9.42 -7.09 -9.28
C HIS A 116 8.89 -5.79 -8.70
N GLY A 117 9.58 -5.28 -7.68
CA GLY A 117 9.30 -3.97 -7.16
C GLY A 117 10.32 -3.44 -6.16
N TYR A 118 10.34 -2.12 -6.00
CA TYR A 118 11.21 -1.42 -5.06
C TYR A 118 10.51 -0.17 -4.50
N PRO A 119 10.75 0.24 -3.24
CA PRO A 119 10.18 1.49 -2.74
C PRO A 119 10.67 2.66 -3.60
N ARG A 120 9.76 3.58 -3.94
CA ARG A 120 10.10 4.90 -4.51
C ARG A 120 10.34 5.90 -3.39
N LEU A 121 9.47 5.90 -2.39
CA LEU A 121 9.57 6.70 -1.17
C LEU A 121 8.81 6.04 -0.02
N VAL A 122 9.10 6.49 1.20
CA VAL A 122 8.39 6.10 2.43
C VAL A 122 7.94 7.36 3.18
N VAL A 123 6.77 7.31 3.83
CA VAL A 123 6.29 8.33 4.75
C VAL A 123 5.99 7.69 6.11
N THR A 124 6.72 8.10 7.14
CA THR A 124 6.56 7.56 8.50
C THR A 124 5.58 8.38 9.32
N GLY A 125 4.83 7.71 10.21
CA GLY A 125 4.12 8.41 11.29
C GLY A 125 5.07 9.05 12.32
N PRO A 126 4.53 9.77 13.34
CA PRO A 126 5.32 10.49 14.33
C PRO A 126 6.11 9.59 15.30
N ALA A 127 5.74 8.31 15.44
CA ALA A 127 6.40 7.35 16.34
C ALA A 127 7.81 6.92 15.88
N ILE A 128 8.19 7.21 14.63
CA ILE A 128 9.52 6.88 14.09
C ILE A 128 10.44 8.09 14.27
N THR A 129 11.63 7.88 14.83
CA THR A 129 12.58 8.98 15.11
C THR A 129 13.22 9.54 13.84
N ALA A 130 13.85 10.72 13.95
CA ALA A 130 14.64 11.30 12.85
C ALA A 130 15.82 10.41 12.47
N GLU A 131 16.53 9.86 13.47
CA GLU A 131 17.61 8.90 13.28
C GLU A 131 17.15 7.65 12.51
N GLN A 132 16.01 7.06 12.91
CA GLN A 132 15.45 5.90 12.22
C GLN A 132 15.07 6.21 10.77
N ARG A 133 14.46 7.37 10.49
CA ARG A 133 14.19 7.82 9.11
C ARG A 133 15.47 7.95 8.29
N ALA A 134 16.49 8.62 8.84
CA ALA A 134 17.77 8.79 8.17
C ALA A 134 18.48 7.45 7.90
N ALA A 135 18.41 6.51 8.85
CA ALA A 135 18.96 5.17 8.69
C ALA A 135 18.19 4.32 7.65
N LEU A 136 16.85 4.42 7.61
CA LEU A 136 16.01 3.82 6.57
C LEU A 136 16.34 4.39 5.18
N SER A 137 16.44 5.72 5.08
CA SER A 137 16.76 6.41 3.82
C SER A 137 18.14 6.02 3.30
N ARG A 138 19.18 6.01 4.15
CA ARG A 138 20.52 5.52 3.75
C ARG A 138 20.50 4.06 3.32
N ARG A 139 19.79 3.19 4.05
CA ARG A 139 19.71 1.75 3.75
C ARG A 139 19.04 1.47 2.41
N TYR A 140 17.87 2.05 2.15
CA TYR A 140 17.12 1.81 0.92
C TYR A 140 17.48 2.75 -0.24
N GLY A 141 18.13 3.89 0.01
CA GLY A 141 18.42 4.86 -1.05
C GLY A 141 17.18 5.54 -1.60
N VAL A 142 16.20 5.78 -0.75
CA VAL A 142 14.91 6.39 -1.10
C VAL A 142 14.61 7.53 -0.13
N PRO A 143 13.83 8.55 -0.54
CA PRO A 143 13.30 9.55 0.37
C PRO A 143 12.45 8.92 1.49
N VAL A 144 12.65 9.38 2.72
CA VAL A 144 11.88 8.93 3.89
C VAL A 144 11.33 10.14 4.64
N HIS A 145 10.13 10.56 4.26
CA HIS A 145 9.47 11.75 4.77
C HIS A 145 8.79 11.52 6.12
N ARG A 146 8.48 12.61 6.83
CA ARG A 146 7.75 12.59 8.09
C ARG A 146 6.31 13.08 7.91
N SER A 147 5.36 12.31 8.43
CA SER A 147 4.00 12.76 8.73
C SER A 147 3.85 13.09 10.22
N ALA A 148 3.12 14.17 10.54
CA ALA A 148 2.73 14.46 11.92
C ALA A 148 1.54 13.58 12.38
N VAL A 149 0.74 13.06 11.45
CA VAL A 149 -0.33 12.08 11.72
C VAL A 149 0.16 10.64 11.45
N PRO A 150 -0.43 9.60 12.07
CA PRO A 150 -0.08 8.20 11.79
C PRO A 150 -0.23 7.84 10.30
N ALA A 151 0.60 6.92 9.79
CA ALA A 151 0.62 6.56 8.36
C ALA A 151 -0.75 6.14 7.80
N LYS A 152 -1.51 5.33 8.58
CA LYS A 152 -2.90 4.97 8.26
C LYS A 152 -3.83 6.18 8.11
N ALA A 153 -3.70 7.16 9.00
CA ALA A 153 -4.50 8.39 8.94
C ALA A 153 -4.14 9.24 7.72
N LEU A 154 -2.85 9.35 7.39
CA LEU A 154 -2.39 10.02 6.17
C LEU A 154 -2.95 9.33 4.92
N ALA A 155 -2.89 7.99 4.84
CA ALA A 155 -3.47 7.23 3.74
C ALA A 155 -4.97 7.50 3.55
N SER A 156 -5.77 7.51 4.63
CA SER A 156 -7.19 7.87 4.58
C SER A 156 -7.48 9.35 4.31
N LEU A 157 -6.48 10.23 4.38
CA LEU A 157 -6.59 11.64 3.99
C LEU A 157 -6.20 11.85 2.52
N LEU A 158 -5.24 11.05 2.01
CA LEU A 158 -4.83 11.03 0.60
C LEU A 158 -5.86 10.32 -0.30
N GLY A 159 -6.48 9.23 0.16
CA GLY A 159 -7.55 8.56 -0.58
C GLY A 159 -8.81 9.41 -0.76
N ALA A 160 -9.00 10.42 0.09
CA ALA A 160 -10.04 11.44 -0.06
C ALA A 160 -9.62 12.61 -0.98
N ASP A 161 -8.40 12.59 -1.54
CA ASP A 161 -7.82 13.71 -2.29
C ASP A 161 -6.79 13.22 -3.33
N ALA A 162 -7.31 12.60 -4.39
CA ALA A 162 -6.51 11.94 -5.43
C ALA A 162 -5.43 12.82 -6.07
N ALA A 163 -5.65 14.15 -6.15
CA ALA A 163 -4.66 15.09 -6.67
C ALA A 163 -3.41 15.17 -5.78
N ARG A 164 -3.57 15.24 -4.44
CA ARG A 164 -2.43 15.21 -3.51
C ARG A 164 -1.81 13.83 -3.40
N ALA A 165 -2.61 12.78 -3.56
CA ALA A 165 -2.09 11.42 -3.70
C ALA A 165 -1.15 11.32 -4.92
N ASP A 166 -1.53 11.87 -6.08
CA ASP A 166 -0.69 11.76 -7.28
C ASP A 166 0.62 12.54 -7.18
N VAL A 167 0.63 13.71 -6.53
CA VAL A 167 1.89 14.44 -6.21
C VAL A 167 2.82 13.58 -5.35
N LEU A 168 2.32 12.93 -4.30
CA LEU A 168 3.15 11.97 -3.54
C LEU A 168 3.61 10.79 -4.39
N ARG A 169 2.76 10.31 -5.30
CA ARG A 169 3.03 9.13 -6.12
C ARG A 169 4.10 9.38 -7.17
N ARG A 170 4.08 10.55 -7.83
CA ARG A 170 4.86 10.85 -9.03
C ARG A 170 5.87 11.98 -8.88
N GLY A 171 5.60 12.94 -7.99
CA GLY A 171 6.43 14.12 -7.80
C GLY A 171 7.86 13.81 -7.39
N THR A 172 8.70 14.82 -7.52
CA THR A 172 10.05 14.90 -6.99
C THR A 172 10.04 14.99 -5.46
N GLU A 173 11.18 14.71 -4.82
CA GLU A 173 11.34 14.81 -3.36
C GLU A 173 10.95 16.20 -2.82
N ALA A 174 11.34 17.27 -3.54
CA ALA A 174 10.99 18.65 -3.19
C ALA A 174 9.48 18.96 -3.28
N GLU A 175 8.79 18.46 -4.31
CA GLU A 175 7.32 18.62 -4.42
C GLU A 175 6.58 17.84 -3.34
N VAL A 176 7.07 16.65 -2.98
CA VAL A 176 6.53 15.85 -1.88
C VAL A 176 6.70 16.60 -0.55
N ASP A 177 7.90 17.10 -0.24
CA ASP A 177 8.15 17.83 1.00
C ASP A 177 7.37 19.14 1.08
N ALA A 178 7.31 19.92 -0.01
CA ALA A 178 6.51 21.14 -0.08
C ALA A 178 5.02 20.85 0.16
N LEU A 179 4.48 19.78 -0.44
CA LEU A 179 3.10 19.38 -0.25
C LEU A 179 2.83 18.91 1.19
N LEU A 180 3.71 18.06 1.74
CA LEU A 180 3.60 17.59 3.12
C LEU A 180 3.60 18.79 4.07
N ALA A 181 4.55 19.72 3.95
CA ALA A 181 4.62 20.93 4.76
C ALA A 181 3.35 21.79 4.67
N ALA A 182 2.88 22.07 3.45
CA ALA A 182 1.71 22.92 3.20
C ALA A 182 0.36 22.32 3.64
N ARG A 183 0.23 20.97 3.69
CA ARG A 183 -1.03 20.31 4.07
C ARG A 183 -1.04 19.73 5.48
N MET A 184 0.11 19.55 6.13
CA MET A 184 0.17 18.92 7.45
C MET A 184 -0.69 19.62 8.52
N PRO A 185 -0.73 20.96 8.64
CA PRO A 185 -1.56 21.63 9.64
C PRO A 185 -3.05 21.28 9.49
N ASP A 186 -3.57 21.28 8.25
CA ASP A 186 -4.96 20.93 7.95
C ASP A 186 -5.24 19.43 8.15
N TRP A 187 -4.27 18.57 7.85
CA TRP A 187 -4.37 17.13 8.05
C TRP A 187 -4.36 16.74 9.53
N VAL A 188 -3.54 17.40 10.35
CA VAL A 188 -3.54 17.23 11.82
C VAL A 188 -4.90 17.63 12.39
N ARG A 189 -5.41 18.84 12.09
CA ARG A 189 -6.74 19.27 12.57
C ARG A 189 -7.85 18.29 12.15
N ARG A 190 -7.86 17.84 10.88
CA ARG A 190 -8.84 16.85 10.40
C ARG A 190 -8.72 15.49 11.09
N TRP A 191 -7.51 15.04 11.41
CA TRP A 191 -7.28 13.78 12.13
C TRP A 191 -7.73 13.87 13.60
N GLU A 192 -7.42 14.96 14.29
CA GLU A 192 -7.83 15.22 15.67
C GLU A 192 -9.35 15.29 15.81
N LEU A 193 -10.03 16.01 14.91
CA LEU A 193 -11.50 16.05 14.85
C LEU A 193 -12.11 14.66 14.65
N ARG A 194 -11.58 13.86 13.71
CA ARG A 194 -12.03 12.47 13.48
C ARG A 194 -11.81 11.59 14.71
N ARG A 195 -10.69 11.77 15.42
CA ARG A 195 -10.41 11.06 16.68
C ARG A 195 -11.38 11.43 17.78
N ALA A 196 -11.57 12.73 18.06
CA ALA A 196 -12.50 13.21 19.08
C ALA A 196 -13.94 12.73 18.80
N GLN A 197 -14.37 12.72 17.54
CA GLN A 197 -15.65 12.17 17.12
C GLN A 197 -15.76 10.65 17.35
N ALA A 198 -14.70 9.88 17.07
CA ALA A 198 -14.68 8.45 17.32
C ALA A 198 -14.70 8.12 18.83
N GLU A 199 -13.91 8.85 19.63
CA GLU A 199 -13.86 8.72 21.09
C GLU A 199 -15.22 9.10 21.72
N ALA A 200 -15.87 10.18 21.24
CA ALA A 200 -17.22 10.55 21.67
C ALA A 200 -18.28 9.51 21.28
N ARG A 201 -18.20 8.92 20.08
CA ARG A 201 -19.08 7.82 19.65
C ARG A 201 -18.89 6.56 20.50
N ALA A 202 -17.66 6.23 20.88
CA ALA A 202 -17.35 5.09 21.74
C ALA A 202 -17.83 5.29 23.20
N ARG A 203 -17.81 6.54 23.69
CA ARG A 203 -18.33 6.92 25.02
C ARG A 203 -19.85 7.01 25.11
N ARG A 204 -20.59 7.02 23.98
CA ARG A 204 -22.06 7.04 24.02
C ARG A 204 -22.57 5.71 24.58
N PRO A 205 -23.38 5.71 25.67
CA PRO A 205 -23.92 4.47 26.21
C PRO A 205 -24.79 3.76 25.17
N ARG A 206 -24.60 2.45 25.01
CA ARG A 206 -25.46 1.57 24.21
C ARG A 206 -26.82 1.41 24.89
N TRP A 207 -27.69 2.40 24.72
CA TRP A 207 -29.11 2.27 25.06
C TRP A 207 -29.79 1.34 24.05
N SER A 208 -29.70 0.03 24.31
CA SER A 208 -30.41 -1.01 23.57
C SER A 208 -31.37 -1.78 24.47
N ALA A 209 -32.66 -1.53 24.29
CA ALA A 209 -33.76 -2.48 24.48
C ALA A 209 -34.03 -3.06 25.89
N LEU A 210 -34.14 -2.22 26.93
CA LEU A 210 -34.88 -2.53 28.16
C LEU A 210 -36.09 -1.57 28.29
N GLY A 211 -37.16 -1.84 27.52
CA GLY A 211 -38.23 -0.84 27.35
C GLY A 211 -39.51 -1.24 26.62
N ARG A 212 -39.88 -2.53 26.53
CA ARG A 212 -41.29 -2.90 26.29
C ARG A 212 -41.75 -3.82 27.42
N ARG A 213 -42.49 -3.24 28.36
CA ARG A 213 -43.08 -3.95 29.51
C ARG A 213 -44.16 -4.93 29.01
N ARG A 214 -44.32 -6.01 29.76
CA ARG A 214 -45.41 -6.99 29.59
C ARG A 214 -46.76 -6.31 29.82
N SER A 215 -47.74 -6.57 28.97
CA SER A 215 -49.16 -6.42 29.33
C SER A 215 -49.68 -7.76 29.84
N PRO A 216 -50.21 -7.84 31.08
CA PRO A 216 -51.08 -8.95 31.46
C PRO A 216 -52.49 -8.65 30.95
N VAL A 217 -53.10 -9.57 30.21
CA VAL A 217 -54.54 -9.57 29.97
C VAL A 217 -55.10 -10.76 30.72
N LEU A 218 -55.96 -10.49 31.71
CA LEU A 218 -56.72 -11.52 32.42
C LEU A 218 -57.61 -12.26 31.41
N LYS A 219 -57.71 -13.58 31.56
CA LYS A 219 -58.86 -14.33 31.07
C LYS A 219 -59.86 -14.48 32.21
N LEU A 220 -61.12 -14.16 31.91
CA LEU A 220 -62.29 -14.79 32.53
C LEU A 220 -62.53 -16.13 31.82
#